data_AF-J4GK60-F1
#
_entry.id   AF-J4GK60-F1
#
_cell.length_a   1.000
_cell.length_b   1.000
_cell.length_c   1.000
_cell.angle_alpha   90.00
_cell.angle_beta   90.00
_cell.angle_gamma   90.00
#
_symmetry.space_group_name_H-M   'P 1'
#
loop_
_entity.id
_entity.type
_entity.pdbx_description
1 polymer ?
#
loop_
_entity_poly.entity_id
_entity_poly.type
_entity_poly.pdbx_seq_one_letter_code
_entity_poly.pdbx_strand_id
1 'polypeptide(L)'
;MGYRFVHIYEKYSWIPVAIIFFIYLGEIARYCVSGPWGGTGPTEAANVLSFGAAIAGFALGWTSLAADYTVRMPEDMPTWKIFFWTYLGLNIPLILVEALGAAAMTTFTAKTTWGDAYAENSIGGLLGAGLSGPMGGFGGFLLVIISLSIVANNIPNIYSLALTFQNIHPYAQAIPRVFIVLVGSAIYIVLAIVGASHFEEWLDTLLTILSYWLAIFTTILLEEHFIFRRGKWSNYEPDEYNNWRKLPLGIASLIALSIGVGGAVLGMAQVWYIGHIARHIGNPMYGGDIGFELSCAFTAIVFPPLRYIEKRYWGY
;
A
#
# COMPACT_ATOMS: atom_id res chain seq x y z
N MET A 1 -0.37 26.36 -5.99
CA MET A 1 0.29 25.17 -6.60
C MET A 1 -0.63 23.98 -6.39
N GLY A 2 -0.80 23.09 -7.37
CA GLY A 2 -1.82 22.02 -7.32
C GLY A 2 -1.51 20.88 -8.27
N TYR A 3 -2.48 19.99 -8.51
CA TYR A 3 -2.33 18.76 -9.30
C TYR A 3 -1.60 18.92 -10.63
N ARG A 4 -1.75 20.04 -11.37
CA ARG A 4 -1.04 20.23 -12.65
C ARG A 4 0.49 20.19 -12.49
N PHE A 5 1.02 20.76 -11.42
CA PHE A 5 2.46 20.70 -11.13
C PHE A 5 2.88 19.32 -10.66
N VAL A 6 2.09 18.71 -9.78
CA VAL A 6 2.32 17.33 -9.31
C VAL A 6 2.34 16.37 -10.50
N HIS A 7 1.34 16.45 -11.37
CA HIS A 7 1.22 15.58 -12.54
C HIS A 7 2.36 15.76 -13.55
N ILE A 8 2.82 17.00 -13.79
CA ILE A 8 3.99 17.23 -14.66
C ILE A 8 5.25 16.67 -14.02
N TYR A 9 5.44 16.89 -12.71
CA TYR A 9 6.60 16.39 -12.00
C TYR A 9 6.63 14.86 -11.97
N GLU A 10 5.53 14.22 -11.56
CA GLU A 10 5.36 12.76 -11.54
C GLU A 10 5.54 12.12 -12.92
N LYS A 11 5.16 12.82 -14.00
CA LYS A 11 5.36 12.32 -15.37
C LYS A 11 6.83 12.09 -15.72
N TYR A 12 7.75 12.84 -15.11
CA TYR A 12 9.18 12.80 -15.44
C TYR A 12 10.07 12.29 -14.29
N SER A 13 9.62 12.38 -13.03
CA SER A 13 10.40 12.01 -11.84
C SER A 13 10.81 10.54 -11.81
N TRP A 14 9.99 9.64 -12.36
CA TRP A 14 10.26 8.20 -12.36
C TRP A 14 11.37 7.78 -13.33
N ILE A 15 11.64 8.57 -14.39
CA ILE A 15 12.59 8.18 -15.45
C ILE A 15 14.02 8.04 -14.91
N PRO A 16 14.59 9.03 -14.20
CA PRO A 16 15.92 8.89 -13.61
C PRO A 16 16.01 7.72 -12.64
N VAL A 17 14.98 7.50 -11.82
CA VAL A 17 14.93 6.42 -10.83
C VAL A 17 14.95 5.05 -11.51
N ALA A 18 14.15 4.87 -12.55
CA ALA A 18 14.14 3.64 -13.35
C ALA A 18 15.51 3.34 -13.95
N ILE A 19 16.19 4.35 -14.51
CA ILE A 19 17.55 4.19 -15.05
C ILE A 19 18.51 3.73 -13.94
N ILE A 20 18.42 4.30 -12.74
CA ILE A 20 19.29 3.91 -11.62
C ILE A 20 19.02 2.48 -11.19
N PHE A 21 17.76 2.02 -11.16
CA PHE A 21 17.45 0.62 -10.87
C PHE A 21 18.05 -0.35 -11.89
N PHE A 22 18.06 0.00 -13.18
CA PHE A 22 18.76 -0.81 -14.20
C PHE A 22 20.28 -0.81 -14.03
N ILE A 23 20.88 0.33 -13.67
CA ILE A 23 22.32 0.40 -13.35
C ILE A 23 22.62 -0.47 -12.13
N TYR A 24 21.81 -0.36 -11.08
CA TYR A 24 21.95 -1.16 -9.87
C TYR A 24 21.87 -2.66 -10.16
N LEU A 25 20.88 -3.07 -10.96
CA LEU A 25 20.75 -4.46 -11.42
C LEU A 25 22.03 -4.94 -12.11
N GLY A 26 22.62 -4.12 -13.00
CA GLY A 26 23.87 -4.44 -13.68
C GLY A 26 25.06 -4.65 -12.72
N GLU A 27 25.15 -3.85 -11.65
CA GLU A 27 26.22 -3.95 -10.66
C GLU A 27 26.10 -5.17 -9.76
N ILE A 28 24.88 -5.51 -9.35
CA ILE A 28 24.62 -6.65 -8.45
C ILE A 28 24.57 -7.99 -9.19
N ALA A 29 24.25 -8.01 -10.49
CA ALA A 29 23.97 -9.23 -11.26
C ALA A 29 25.06 -10.30 -11.17
N ARG A 30 26.34 -9.90 -11.13
CA ARG A 30 27.49 -10.82 -11.02
C ARG A 30 27.63 -11.49 -9.65
N TYR A 31 26.97 -10.94 -8.63
CA TYR A 31 26.98 -11.43 -7.26
C TYR A 31 25.67 -12.14 -6.88
N CYS A 32 24.62 -11.99 -7.70
CA CYS A 32 23.38 -12.71 -7.53
C CYS A 32 23.62 -14.22 -7.75
N VAL A 33 23.15 -15.03 -6.82
CA VAL A 33 23.25 -16.49 -6.93
C VAL A 33 21.93 -17.03 -7.47
N SER A 34 22.02 -17.84 -8.54
CA SER A 34 20.88 -18.62 -9.01
C SER A 34 20.82 -19.93 -8.21
N GLY A 35 19.76 -20.12 -7.42
CA GLY A 35 19.55 -21.30 -6.57
C GLY A 35 18.09 -21.77 -6.63
N PRO A 36 17.72 -22.84 -5.90
CA PRO A 36 16.32 -23.23 -5.78
C PRO A 36 15.52 -22.04 -5.23
N TRP A 37 14.47 -21.66 -5.96
CA TRP A 37 13.67 -20.43 -5.80
C TRP A 37 12.82 -20.37 -4.52
N GLY A 38 13.20 -21.10 -3.47
CA GLY A 38 12.49 -21.19 -2.19
C GLY A 38 12.61 -22.57 -1.55
N GLY A 39 12.11 -22.67 -0.31
CA GLY A 39 11.95 -23.95 0.38
C GLY A 39 10.78 -24.77 -0.17
N THR A 40 10.46 -25.88 0.50
CA THR A 40 9.20 -26.61 0.30
C THR A 40 8.55 -26.92 1.65
N GLY A 41 7.23 -27.07 1.65
CA GLY A 41 6.47 -27.47 2.83
C GLY A 41 5.66 -26.33 3.48
N PRO A 42 5.05 -26.60 4.64
CA PRO A 42 4.09 -25.69 5.27
C PRO A 42 4.66 -24.31 5.65
N THR A 43 5.93 -24.25 6.03
CA THR A 43 6.59 -22.99 6.39
C THR A 43 6.78 -22.08 5.17
N GLU A 44 7.15 -22.65 4.02
CA GLU A 44 7.28 -21.87 2.79
C GLU A 44 5.92 -21.31 2.34
N ALA A 45 4.87 -22.14 2.42
CA ALA A 45 3.51 -21.69 2.09
C ALA A 45 3.06 -20.53 3.01
N ALA A 46 3.38 -20.60 4.30
CA ALA A 46 3.10 -19.52 5.25
C ALA A 46 3.86 -18.22 4.90
N ASN A 47 5.13 -18.33 4.51
CA ASN A 47 5.93 -17.18 4.07
C ASN A 47 5.37 -16.53 2.81
N VAL A 48 4.94 -17.33 1.82
CA VAL A 48 4.32 -16.83 0.58
C VAL A 48 3.02 -16.09 0.86
N LEU A 49 2.17 -16.62 1.74
CA LEU A 49 0.92 -15.94 2.14
C LEU A 49 1.20 -14.62 2.85
N SER A 50 2.14 -14.63 3.80
CA SER A 50 2.52 -13.42 4.56
C SER A 50 3.12 -12.35 3.65
N PHE A 51 3.97 -12.75 2.71
CA PHE A 51 4.51 -11.83 1.70
C PHE A 51 3.42 -11.28 0.77
N GLY A 52 2.48 -12.13 0.35
CA GLY A 52 1.30 -11.72 -0.42
C GLY A 52 0.44 -10.69 0.30
N ALA A 53 0.23 -10.86 1.62
CA ALA A 53 -0.50 -9.90 2.45
C ALA A 53 0.21 -8.54 2.53
N ALA A 54 1.54 -8.52 2.67
CA ALA A 54 2.33 -7.29 2.64
C ALA A 54 2.21 -6.54 1.30
N ILE A 55 2.31 -7.27 0.17
CA ILE A 55 2.11 -6.70 -1.17
C ILE A 55 0.69 -6.13 -1.31
N ALA A 56 -0.32 -6.89 -0.89
CA ALA A 56 -1.72 -6.47 -0.94
C ALA A 56 -1.95 -5.21 -0.09
N GLY A 57 -1.34 -5.11 1.09
CA GLY A 57 -1.41 -3.93 1.96
C GLY A 57 -0.87 -2.67 1.29
N PHE A 58 0.27 -2.78 0.60
CA PHE A 58 0.84 -1.67 -0.16
C PHE A 58 -0.07 -1.26 -1.33
N ALA A 59 -0.50 -2.21 -2.16
CA ALA A 59 -1.27 -1.92 -3.37
C ALA A 59 -2.68 -1.39 -3.05
N LEU A 60 -3.37 -2.02 -2.09
CA LEU A 60 -4.74 -1.63 -1.73
C LEU A 60 -4.80 -0.27 -1.04
N GLY A 61 -3.70 0.22 -0.44
CA GLY A 61 -3.68 1.52 0.23
C GLY A 61 -4.08 2.67 -0.70
N TRP A 62 -3.68 2.57 -1.96
CA TRP A 62 -4.00 3.53 -3.00
C TRP A 62 -5.49 3.59 -3.37
N THR A 63 -6.27 2.54 -3.08
CA THR A 63 -7.70 2.52 -3.41
C THR A 63 -8.47 3.64 -2.71
N SER A 64 -8.10 3.95 -1.46
CA SER A 64 -8.71 5.03 -0.67
C SER A 64 -8.43 6.43 -1.22
N LEU A 65 -7.33 6.59 -1.96
CA LEU A 65 -6.85 7.85 -2.51
C LEU A 65 -7.14 7.99 -4.01
N ALA A 66 -7.56 6.91 -4.68
CA ALA A 66 -7.72 6.87 -6.12
C ALA A 66 -8.64 7.98 -6.65
N ALA A 67 -9.72 8.28 -5.91
CA ALA A 67 -10.69 9.31 -6.26
C ALA A 67 -10.07 10.72 -6.37
N ASP A 68 -9.05 11.04 -5.58
CA ASP A 68 -8.41 12.36 -5.55
C ASP A 68 -7.72 12.73 -6.88
N TYR A 69 -7.30 11.70 -7.64
CA TYR A 69 -6.59 11.85 -8.91
C TYR A 69 -7.50 11.58 -10.10
N THR A 70 -8.44 10.62 -9.99
CA THR A 70 -9.37 10.30 -11.08
C THR A 70 -10.44 11.35 -11.31
N VAL A 71 -10.75 12.21 -10.31
CA VAL A 71 -11.72 13.33 -10.46
C VAL A 71 -11.35 14.33 -11.57
N ARG A 72 -10.10 14.33 -12.03
CA ARG A 72 -9.62 15.21 -13.10
C ARG A 72 -9.54 14.53 -14.47
N MET A 73 -9.94 13.27 -14.56
CA MET A 73 -10.02 12.55 -15.83
C MET A 73 -11.29 12.96 -16.60
N PRO A 74 -11.27 12.88 -17.94
CA PRO A 74 -12.47 13.09 -18.75
C PRO A 74 -13.60 12.13 -18.35
N GLU A 75 -14.83 12.64 -18.26
CA GLU A 75 -16.02 11.87 -17.87
C GLU A 75 -16.39 10.79 -18.90
N ASP A 76 -15.98 10.96 -20.16
CA ASP A 76 -16.25 10.06 -21.28
C ASP A 76 -15.22 8.93 -21.42
N MET A 77 -14.22 8.87 -20.52
CA MET A 77 -13.18 7.86 -20.59
C MET A 77 -13.72 6.46 -20.26
N PRO A 78 -13.50 5.45 -21.12
CA PRO A 78 -14.03 4.12 -20.88
C PRO A 78 -13.33 3.43 -19.70
N THR A 79 -14.12 2.83 -18.80
CA THR A 79 -13.66 2.25 -17.52
C THR A 79 -12.56 1.20 -17.69
N TRP A 80 -12.59 0.39 -18.75
CA TRP A 80 -11.56 -0.62 -19.00
C TRP A 80 -10.18 0.00 -19.24
N LYS A 81 -10.10 1.17 -19.90
CA LYS A 81 -8.81 1.86 -20.11
C LYS A 81 -8.24 2.34 -18.79
N ILE A 82 -9.07 2.94 -17.94
CA ILE A 82 -8.68 3.38 -16.60
C ILE A 82 -8.13 2.17 -15.82
N PHE A 83 -8.85 1.04 -15.84
CA PHE A 83 -8.42 -0.19 -15.19
C PHE A 83 -7.04 -0.66 -15.68
N PHE A 84 -6.83 -0.83 -16.99
CA PHE A 84 -5.54 -1.34 -17.49
C PHE A 84 -4.40 -0.35 -17.29
N TRP A 85 -4.64 0.96 -17.41
CA TRP A 85 -3.61 1.97 -17.13
C TRP A 85 -3.17 1.94 -15.66
N THR A 86 -4.13 1.87 -14.73
CA THR A 86 -3.81 1.74 -13.30
C THR A 86 -3.16 0.40 -12.99
N TYR A 87 -3.70 -0.71 -13.52
CA TYR A 87 -3.20 -2.05 -13.27
C TYR A 87 -1.76 -2.21 -13.77
N LEU A 88 -1.49 -1.89 -15.03
CA LEU A 88 -0.14 -2.00 -15.60
C LEU A 88 0.82 -0.98 -15.00
N GLY A 89 0.35 0.24 -14.74
CA GLY A 89 1.13 1.30 -14.13
C GLY A 89 1.57 0.99 -12.70
N LEU A 90 0.82 0.15 -11.98
CA LEU A 90 1.15 -0.27 -10.61
C LEU A 90 1.91 -1.61 -10.59
N ASN A 91 1.44 -2.63 -11.32
CA ASN A 91 2.02 -3.97 -11.26
C ASN A 91 3.42 -4.06 -11.88
N ILE A 92 3.65 -3.45 -13.04
CA ILE A 92 4.95 -3.55 -13.74
C ILE A 92 6.10 -3.02 -12.87
N PRO A 93 6.05 -1.77 -12.34
CA PRO A 93 7.14 -1.28 -11.51
C PRO A 93 7.25 -2.02 -10.19
N LEU A 94 6.13 -2.41 -9.57
CA LEU A 94 6.12 -3.12 -8.29
C LEU A 94 6.82 -4.48 -8.41
N ILE A 95 6.45 -5.30 -9.40
CA ILE A 95 7.09 -6.59 -9.66
C ILE A 95 8.59 -6.41 -9.94
N LEU A 96 8.97 -5.39 -10.73
CA LEU A 96 10.37 -5.14 -11.06
C LEU A 96 11.19 -4.80 -9.81
N VAL A 97 10.70 -3.89 -8.97
CA VAL A 97 11.41 -3.43 -7.77
C VAL A 97 11.47 -4.52 -6.71
N GLU A 98 10.40 -5.30 -6.53
CA GLU A 98 10.40 -6.45 -5.61
C GLU A 98 11.37 -7.55 -6.06
N ALA A 99 11.35 -7.90 -7.35
CA ALA A 99 12.30 -8.85 -7.91
C ALA A 99 13.76 -8.35 -7.77
N LEU A 100 13.98 -7.04 -7.94
CA LEU A 100 15.29 -6.42 -7.73
C LEU A 100 15.73 -6.52 -6.27
N GLY A 101 14.83 -6.25 -5.32
CA GLY A 101 15.09 -6.39 -3.88
C GLY A 101 15.43 -7.83 -3.51
N ALA A 102 14.62 -8.80 -3.99
CA ALA A 102 14.88 -10.22 -3.78
C ALA A 102 16.24 -10.64 -4.36
N ALA A 103 16.57 -10.20 -5.57
CA ALA A 103 17.88 -10.45 -6.18
C ALA A 103 19.02 -9.85 -5.35
N ALA A 104 18.87 -8.62 -4.86
CA ALA A 104 19.86 -7.95 -4.03
C ALA A 104 20.13 -8.72 -2.72
N MET A 105 19.11 -9.33 -2.10
CA MET A 105 19.31 -10.14 -0.88
C MET A 105 20.15 -11.40 -1.14
N THR A 106 20.09 -11.99 -2.34
CA THR A 106 20.93 -13.16 -2.68
C THR A 106 22.42 -12.84 -2.75
N THR A 107 22.79 -11.56 -2.89
CA THR A 107 24.19 -11.14 -3.01
C THR A 107 24.98 -11.33 -1.71
N PHE A 108 24.30 -11.43 -0.56
CA PHE A 108 24.94 -11.56 0.76
C PHE A 108 25.80 -12.81 0.89
N THR A 109 25.46 -13.88 0.17
CA THR A 109 26.27 -15.11 0.16
C THR A 109 27.59 -14.92 -0.56
N ALA A 110 27.62 -14.09 -1.61
CA ALA A 110 28.82 -13.81 -2.39
C ALA A 110 29.64 -12.63 -1.82
N LYS A 111 28.97 -11.68 -1.14
CA LYS A 111 29.58 -10.52 -0.49
C LYS A 111 28.96 -10.27 0.88
N THR A 112 29.59 -10.81 1.92
CA THR A 112 29.15 -10.62 3.30
C THR A 112 29.19 -9.16 3.74
N THR A 113 30.13 -8.35 3.20
CA THR A 113 30.24 -6.92 3.49
C THR A 113 29.00 -6.11 3.08
N TRP A 114 28.21 -6.61 2.13
CA TRP A 114 26.93 -5.98 1.75
C TRP A 114 25.82 -6.30 2.75
N GLY A 115 25.87 -7.47 3.38
CA GLY A 115 25.01 -7.82 4.50
C GLY A 115 25.30 -6.97 5.73
N ASP A 116 26.58 -6.70 6.02
CA ASP A 116 26.98 -5.80 7.10
C ASP A 116 26.47 -4.37 6.85
N ALA A 117 26.61 -3.86 5.61
CA ALA A 117 26.09 -2.55 5.24
C ALA A 117 24.55 -2.46 5.37
N TYR A 118 23.84 -3.54 5.06
CA TYR A 118 22.40 -3.64 5.30
C TYR A 118 22.07 -3.66 6.80
N ALA A 119 22.83 -4.38 7.62
CA ALA A 119 22.62 -4.38 9.06
C ALA A 119 22.85 -3.00 9.71
N GLU A 120 23.79 -2.20 9.18
CA GLU A 120 24.09 -0.86 9.69
C GLU A 120 23.11 0.23 9.21
N ASN A 121 22.69 0.18 7.94
CA ASN A 121 21.95 1.27 7.29
C ASN A 121 20.71 0.81 6.49
N SER A 122 20.21 -0.39 6.75
CA SER A 122 19.06 -1.01 6.07
C SER A 122 19.18 -0.95 4.54
N ILE A 123 18.06 -0.74 3.85
CA ILE A 123 17.97 -0.61 2.39
C ILE A 123 18.92 0.46 1.84
N GLY A 124 19.16 1.56 2.56
CA GLY A 124 20.09 2.61 2.14
C GLY A 124 21.53 2.11 2.05
N GLY A 125 21.95 1.29 3.02
CA GLY A 125 23.25 0.61 3.01
C GLY A 125 23.39 -0.38 1.87
N LEU A 126 22.35 -1.16 1.58
CA LEU A 126 22.32 -2.13 0.49
C LEU A 126 22.41 -1.47 -0.90
N LEU A 127 21.67 -0.39 -1.11
CA LEU A 127 21.76 0.39 -2.34
C LEU A 127 23.15 1.04 -2.46
N GLY A 128 23.69 1.58 -1.36
CA GLY A 128 25.01 2.20 -1.37
C GLY A 128 26.16 1.24 -1.58
N ALA A 129 26.06 0.03 -1.04
CA ALA A 129 27.05 -1.02 -1.24
C ALA A 129 27.14 -1.47 -2.71
N GLY A 130 26.01 -1.51 -3.44
CA GLY A 130 25.97 -1.85 -4.86
C GLY A 130 26.23 -0.68 -5.81
N LEU A 131 25.96 0.57 -5.42
CA LEU A 131 26.22 1.76 -6.25
C LEU A 131 27.53 2.46 -5.89
N SER A 132 27.62 3.03 -4.70
CA SER A 132 28.78 3.83 -4.26
C SER A 132 30.04 3.00 -4.07
N GLY A 133 29.92 1.73 -3.68
CA GLY A 133 31.07 0.83 -3.58
C GLY A 133 31.81 0.67 -4.91
N PRO A 134 31.16 0.16 -5.98
CA PRO A 134 31.80 -0.07 -7.28
C PRO A 134 32.06 1.20 -8.09
N MET A 135 31.17 2.19 -8.03
CA MET A 135 31.21 3.38 -8.91
C MET A 135 31.80 4.62 -8.21
N GLY A 136 32.18 4.52 -6.94
CA GLY A 136 32.74 5.62 -6.15
C GLY A 136 31.82 6.85 -6.13
N GLY A 137 32.38 8.01 -6.50
CA GLY A 137 31.69 9.31 -6.46
C GLY A 137 30.43 9.37 -7.33
N PHE A 138 30.40 8.68 -8.48
CA PHE A 138 29.20 8.64 -9.32
C PHE A 138 28.07 7.83 -8.67
N GLY A 139 28.39 6.71 -8.03
CA GLY A 139 27.40 5.93 -7.27
C GLY A 139 26.79 6.73 -6.11
N GLY A 140 27.61 7.54 -5.42
CA GLY A 140 27.12 8.49 -4.41
C GLY A 140 26.14 9.53 -4.97
N PHE A 141 26.40 10.05 -6.17
CA PHE A 141 25.45 10.93 -6.86
C PHE A 141 24.12 10.22 -7.19
N LEU A 142 24.17 8.96 -7.63
CA LEU A 142 22.95 8.18 -7.91
C LEU A 142 22.14 7.92 -6.63
N LEU A 143 22.79 7.65 -5.50
CA LEU A 143 22.11 7.52 -4.20
C LEU A 143 21.39 8.80 -3.80
N VAL A 144 21.97 9.98 -4.05
CA VAL A 144 21.32 11.26 -3.78
C VAL A 144 20.05 11.40 -4.64
N ILE A 145 20.10 11.02 -5.92
CA ILE A 145 18.92 11.05 -6.80
C ILE A 145 17.83 10.10 -6.31
N ILE A 146 18.17 8.86 -5.93
CA ILE A 146 17.20 7.92 -5.33
C ILE A 146 16.64 8.49 -4.02
N SER A 147 17.47 9.12 -3.19
CA SER A 147 16.99 9.73 -1.95
C SER A 147 15.99 10.86 -2.23
N LEU A 148 16.19 11.64 -3.30
CA LEU A 148 15.25 12.67 -3.74
C LEU A 148 13.95 12.08 -4.30
N SER A 149 13.94 10.85 -4.83
CA SER A 149 12.69 10.22 -5.29
C SER A 149 11.73 9.89 -4.15
N ILE A 150 12.23 9.77 -2.92
CA ILE A 150 11.38 9.65 -1.73
C ILE A 150 10.51 10.91 -1.58
N VAL A 151 11.06 12.09 -1.86
CA VAL A 151 10.29 13.34 -1.85
C VAL A 151 9.20 13.29 -2.90
N ALA A 152 9.50 12.79 -4.11
CA ALA A 152 8.52 12.62 -5.16
C ALA A 152 7.34 11.76 -4.70
N ASN A 153 7.63 10.57 -4.15
CA ASN A 153 6.60 9.65 -3.66
C ASN A 153 5.74 10.23 -2.51
N ASN A 154 6.26 11.19 -1.74
CA ASN A 154 5.52 11.83 -0.65
C ASN A 154 4.61 12.98 -1.10
N ILE A 155 4.85 13.59 -2.27
CA ILE A 155 4.02 14.69 -2.78
C ILE A 155 2.54 14.26 -2.96
N PRO A 156 2.23 13.11 -3.61
CA PRO A 156 0.86 12.62 -3.70
C PRO A 156 0.22 12.41 -2.32
N ASN A 157 0.95 11.76 -1.39
CA ASN A 157 0.45 11.42 -0.06
C ASN A 157 0.05 12.67 0.75
N ILE A 158 0.90 13.70 0.79
CA ILE A 158 0.59 14.92 1.53
C ILE A 158 -0.52 15.74 0.85
N TYR A 159 -0.63 15.66 -0.48
CA TYR A 159 -1.72 16.27 -1.24
C TYR A 159 -3.07 15.63 -0.88
N SER A 160 -3.14 14.30 -0.83
CA SER A 160 -4.34 13.57 -0.42
C SER A 160 -4.68 13.82 1.05
N LEU A 161 -3.70 13.83 1.95
CA LEU A 161 -3.92 14.18 3.36
C LEU A 161 -4.62 15.54 3.50
N ALA A 162 -4.17 16.54 2.74
CA ALA A 162 -4.79 17.86 2.77
C ALA A 162 -6.23 17.86 2.23
N LEU A 163 -6.53 17.07 1.20
CA LEU A 163 -7.89 16.90 0.67
C LEU A 163 -8.80 16.18 1.67
N THR A 164 -8.35 15.07 2.22
CA THR A 164 -9.12 14.29 3.20
C THR A 164 -9.43 15.12 4.44
N PHE A 165 -8.46 15.90 4.94
CA PHE A 165 -8.68 16.78 6.10
C PHE A 165 -9.75 17.84 5.81
N GLN A 166 -9.72 18.44 4.61
CA GLN A 166 -10.73 19.41 4.20
C GLN A 166 -12.13 18.78 4.07
N ASN A 167 -12.25 17.47 3.82
CA ASN A 167 -13.55 16.81 3.75
C ASN A 167 -14.20 16.54 5.12
N ILE A 168 -13.48 16.70 6.24
CA ILE A 168 -14.01 16.40 7.59
C ILE A 168 -15.10 17.39 8.01
N HIS A 169 -14.90 18.69 7.76
CA HIS A 169 -15.83 19.72 8.23
C HIS A 169 -15.70 21.01 7.39
N PRO A 170 -16.78 21.79 7.20
CA PRO A 170 -16.72 23.11 6.55
C PRO A 170 -15.65 24.06 7.13
N TYR A 171 -15.40 24.00 8.44
CA TYR A 171 -14.31 24.77 9.07
C TYR A 171 -12.92 24.31 8.62
N ALA A 172 -12.72 23.01 8.38
CA ALA A 172 -11.47 22.48 7.86
C ALA A 172 -11.25 22.91 6.39
N GLN A 173 -12.32 23.05 5.60
CA GLN A 173 -12.27 23.58 4.22
C GLN A 173 -11.75 25.03 4.17
N ALA A 174 -12.05 25.83 5.20
CA ALA A 174 -11.61 27.22 5.28
C ALA A 174 -10.10 27.36 5.52
N ILE A 175 -9.43 26.31 6.01
CA ILE A 175 -7.98 26.33 6.28
C ILE A 175 -7.22 26.22 4.96
N PRO A 176 -6.29 27.15 4.65
CA PRO A 176 -5.47 27.07 3.45
C PRO A 176 -4.64 25.78 3.42
N ARG A 177 -4.65 25.09 2.28
CA ARG A 177 -3.96 23.79 2.09
C ARG A 177 -2.49 23.81 2.48
N VAL A 178 -1.79 24.93 2.23
CA VAL A 178 -0.36 25.07 2.57
C VAL A 178 -0.13 24.83 4.06
N PHE A 179 -0.99 25.34 4.93
CA PHE A 179 -0.85 25.15 6.37
C PHE A 179 -1.04 23.68 6.77
N ILE A 180 -2.05 23.01 6.22
CA ILE A 180 -2.33 21.58 6.47
C ILE A 180 -1.14 20.73 6.01
N VAL A 181 -0.61 21.01 4.82
CA VAL A 181 0.57 20.32 4.27
C VAL A 181 1.81 20.53 5.15
N LEU A 182 2.04 21.76 5.65
CA LEU A 182 3.18 22.04 6.53
C LEU A 182 3.07 21.32 7.87
N VAL A 183 1.89 21.36 8.51
CA VAL A 183 1.67 20.67 9.79
C VAL A 183 1.76 19.16 9.61
N GLY A 184 1.10 18.60 8.59
CA GLY A 184 1.22 17.19 8.24
C GLY A 184 2.66 16.79 7.95
N SER A 185 3.43 17.69 7.31
CA SER A 185 4.85 17.47 7.06
C SER A 185 5.70 17.42 8.31
N ALA A 186 5.48 18.36 9.23
CA ALA A 186 6.17 18.35 10.52
C ALA A 186 5.87 17.06 11.31
N ILE A 187 4.61 16.61 11.32
CA ILE A 187 4.21 15.39 12.02
C ILE A 187 4.88 14.16 11.42
N TYR A 188 4.80 13.96 10.10
CA TYR A 188 5.42 12.77 9.50
C TYR A 188 6.95 12.80 9.62
N ILE A 189 7.61 13.98 9.59
CA ILE A 189 9.06 14.08 9.80
C ILE A 189 9.43 13.60 11.21
N VAL A 190 8.69 14.04 12.24
CA VAL A 190 8.92 13.59 13.61
C VAL A 190 8.73 12.07 13.73
N LEU A 191 7.65 11.53 13.15
CA LEU A 191 7.41 10.09 13.13
C LEU A 191 8.50 9.33 12.38
N ALA A 192 8.98 9.85 11.25
CA ALA A 192 10.06 9.25 10.48
C ALA A 192 11.39 9.23 11.24
N ILE A 193 11.73 10.30 11.98
CA ILE A 193 12.94 10.35 12.82
C ILE A 193 12.87 9.29 13.93
N VAL A 194 11.71 9.16 14.59
CA VAL A 194 11.52 8.16 15.66
C VAL A 194 11.56 6.73 15.08
N GLY A 195 10.86 6.52 13.97
CA GLY A 195 10.75 5.21 13.30
C GLY A 195 12.02 4.78 12.56
N ALA A 196 12.95 5.69 12.25
CA ALA A 196 14.17 5.39 11.50
C ALA A 196 15.01 4.26 12.15
N SER A 197 14.99 4.17 13.47
CA SER A 197 15.76 3.15 14.23
C SER A 197 15.20 1.73 14.14
N HIS A 198 13.91 1.57 13.82
CA HIS A 198 13.21 0.27 13.75
C HIS A 198 12.37 0.16 12.48
N PHE A 199 12.81 0.79 11.39
CA PHE A 199 11.99 1.07 10.22
C PHE A 199 11.38 -0.19 9.59
N GLU A 200 12.15 -1.26 9.44
CA GLU A 200 11.71 -2.50 8.79
C GLU A 200 10.59 -3.21 9.57
N GLU A 201 10.77 -3.41 10.88
CA GLU A 201 9.78 -4.07 11.74
C GLU A 201 8.46 -3.27 11.80
N TRP A 202 8.58 -1.95 11.91
CA TRP A 202 7.41 -1.06 11.89
C TRP A 202 6.71 -1.06 10.54
N LEU A 203 7.47 -1.02 9.44
CA LEU A 203 6.89 -1.01 8.10
C LEU A 203 6.13 -2.32 7.83
N ASP A 204 6.70 -3.47 8.16
CA ASP A 204 6.06 -4.77 7.95
C ASP A 204 4.75 -4.88 8.74
N THR A 205 4.78 -4.53 10.03
CA THR A 205 3.60 -4.49 10.92
C THR A 205 2.53 -3.53 10.38
N LEU A 206 2.94 -2.34 9.92
CA LEU A 206 2.01 -1.35 9.38
C LEU A 206 1.37 -1.84 8.07
N LEU A 207 2.14 -2.42 7.15
CA LEU A 207 1.63 -2.91 5.87
C LEU A 207 0.64 -4.05 6.05
N THR A 208 0.92 -5.00 6.95
CA THR A 208 0.00 -6.10 7.24
C THR A 208 -1.29 -5.60 7.90
N ILE A 209 -1.21 -4.72 8.91
CA ILE A 209 -2.42 -4.12 9.51
C ILE A 209 -3.25 -3.33 8.49
N LEU A 210 -2.58 -2.54 7.64
CA LEU A 210 -3.23 -1.81 6.56
C LEU A 210 -3.95 -2.77 5.60
N SER A 211 -3.31 -3.89 5.24
CA SER A 211 -3.90 -4.90 4.36
C SER A 211 -5.25 -5.40 4.88
N TYR A 212 -5.39 -5.63 6.19
CA TYR A 212 -6.63 -6.15 6.77
C TYR A 212 -7.77 -5.15 6.66
N TRP A 213 -7.54 -3.90 7.09
CA TRP A 213 -8.55 -2.84 7.01
C TRP A 213 -8.92 -2.56 5.55
N LEU A 214 -7.94 -2.49 4.66
CA LEU A 214 -8.17 -2.20 3.25
C LEU A 214 -8.89 -3.35 2.54
N ALA A 215 -8.67 -4.60 2.96
CA ALA A 215 -9.44 -5.75 2.49
C ALA A 215 -10.92 -5.57 2.82
N ILE A 216 -11.25 -5.27 4.08
CA ILE A 216 -12.63 -5.02 4.53
C ILE A 216 -13.25 -3.88 3.72
N PHE A 217 -12.56 -2.74 3.63
CA PHE A 217 -13.03 -1.58 2.91
C PHE A 217 -13.28 -1.86 1.42
N THR A 218 -12.33 -2.52 0.76
CA THR A 218 -12.43 -2.86 -0.67
C THR A 218 -13.57 -3.85 -0.91
N THR A 219 -13.72 -4.87 -0.07
CA THR A 219 -14.83 -5.83 -0.15
C THR A 219 -16.19 -5.14 -0.05
N ILE A 220 -16.38 -4.28 0.96
CA ILE A 220 -17.63 -3.52 1.13
C ILE A 220 -17.91 -2.67 -0.12
N LEU A 221 -16.90 -1.97 -0.65
CA LEU A 221 -17.06 -1.15 -1.85
C LEU A 221 -17.43 -1.97 -3.08
N LEU A 222 -16.76 -3.10 -3.32
CA LEU A 222 -17.05 -3.99 -4.44
C LEU A 222 -18.46 -4.56 -4.33
N GLU A 223 -18.88 -4.98 -3.15
CA GLU A 223 -20.22 -5.53 -2.93
C GLU A 223 -21.31 -4.47 -3.07
N GLU A 224 -21.13 -3.27 -2.54
CA GLU A 224 -22.06 -2.15 -2.77
C GLU A 224 -22.16 -1.86 -4.28
N HIS A 225 -21.03 -1.81 -5.00
CA HIS A 225 -21.01 -1.53 -6.43
C HIS A 225 -21.68 -2.64 -7.25
N PHE A 226 -21.30 -3.90 -7.06
CA PHE A 226 -21.76 -5.01 -7.91
C PHE A 226 -23.12 -5.56 -7.50
N ILE A 227 -23.40 -5.73 -6.20
CA ILE A 227 -24.65 -6.34 -5.71
C ILE A 227 -25.76 -5.31 -5.63
N PHE A 228 -25.52 -4.19 -4.94
CA PHE A 228 -26.58 -3.21 -4.64
C PHE A 228 -26.78 -2.18 -5.74
N ARG A 229 -25.69 -1.73 -6.37
CA ARG A 229 -25.69 -0.78 -7.49
C ARG A 229 -25.62 -1.46 -8.86
N ARG A 230 -25.60 -2.79 -8.92
CA ARG A 230 -25.67 -3.62 -10.15
C ARG A 230 -24.57 -3.32 -11.18
N GLY A 231 -23.40 -2.87 -10.72
CA GLY A 231 -22.26 -2.53 -11.57
C GLY A 231 -22.46 -1.31 -12.48
N LYS A 232 -23.46 -0.47 -12.21
CA LYS A 232 -23.76 0.71 -13.01
C LYS A 232 -23.39 2.00 -12.28
N TRP A 233 -22.45 2.75 -12.85
CA TRP A 233 -22.03 4.06 -12.35
C TRP A 233 -23.16 5.10 -12.33
N SER A 234 -24.19 4.95 -13.18
CA SER A 234 -25.39 5.81 -13.19
C SER A 234 -26.26 5.71 -11.93
N ASN A 235 -26.05 4.69 -11.09
CA ASN A 235 -26.78 4.50 -9.84
C ASN A 235 -26.12 5.21 -8.65
N TYR A 236 -25.05 5.96 -8.91
CA TYR A 236 -24.44 6.90 -7.97
C TYR A 236 -24.99 8.28 -8.28
N GLU A 237 -25.40 9.01 -7.24
CA GLU A 237 -25.85 10.40 -7.34
C GLU A 237 -24.80 11.31 -6.69
N PRO A 238 -23.85 11.87 -7.48
CA PRO A 238 -22.73 12.63 -6.93
C PRO A 238 -23.18 13.89 -6.20
N ASP A 239 -24.28 14.50 -6.64
CA ASP A 239 -24.79 15.76 -6.07
C ASP A 239 -25.35 15.61 -4.64
N GLU A 240 -25.62 14.37 -4.21
CA GLU A 240 -26.17 14.09 -2.88
C GLU A 240 -25.10 13.80 -1.82
N TYR A 241 -23.82 13.90 -2.17
CA TYR A 241 -22.69 13.52 -1.29
C TYR A 241 -22.69 14.24 0.07
N ASN A 242 -23.25 15.45 0.15
CA ASN A 242 -23.27 16.28 1.36
C ASN A 242 -24.60 16.21 2.12
N ASN A 243 -25.54 15.36 1.69
CA ASN A 243 -26.85 15.23 2.32
C ASN A 243 -26.94 13.96 3.17
N TRP A 244 -26.59 14.09 4.45
CA TRP A 244 -26.63 12.99 5.45
C TRP A 244 -27.96 12.24 5.53
N ARG A 245 -29.08 12.83 5.08
CA ARG A 245 -30.40 12.19 5.07
C ARG A 245 -30.66 11.27 3.88
N LYS A 246 -29.85 11.40 2.82
CA LYS A 246 -29.96 10.59 1.60
C LYS A 246 -28.83 9.56 1.48
N LEU A 247 -27.90 9.58 2.42
CA LEU A 247 -26.84 8.59 2.56
C LEU A 247 -27.34 7.41 3.42
N PRO A 248 -26.89 6.17 3.13
CA PRO A 248 -27.17 5.04 4.01
C PRO A 248 -26.58 5.29 5.40
N LEU A 249 -27.25 4.79 6.44
CA LEU A 249 -26.83 4.94 7.84
C LEU A 249 -25.43 4.36 8.11
N GLY A 250 -25.00 3.40 7.28
CA GLY A 250 -23.68 2.78 7.38
C GLY A 250 -23.59 1.76 8.51
N ILE A 251 -24.71 1.37 9.13
CA ILE A 251 -24.74 0.40 10.22
C ILE A 251 -24.34 -0.98 9.70
N ALA A 252 -24.81 -1.34 8.50
CA ALA A 252 -24.40 -2.58 7.85
C ALA A 252 -22.87 -2.64 7.63
N SER A 253 -22.29 -1.53 7.16
CA SER A 253 -20.84 -1.40 6.95
C SER A 253 -20.05 -1.44 8.26
N LEU A 254 -20.54 -0.80 9.33
CA LEU A 254 -19.90 -0.82 10.66
C LEU A 254 -19.88 -2.22 11.28
N ILE A 255 -20.98 -2.96 11.16
CA ILE A 255 -21.06 -4.34 11.67
C ILE A 255 -20.18 -5.26 10.84
N ALA A 256 -20.25 -5.15 9.50
CA ALA A 256 -19.38 -5.92 8.61
C ALA A 256 -17.90 -5.65 8.88
N LEU A 257 -17.54 -4.39 9.13
CA LEU A 257 -16.21 -4.01 9.55
C LEU A 257 -15.81 -4.65 10.87
N SER A 258 -16.67 -4.59 11.88
CA SER A 258 -16.38 -5.17 13.19
C SER A 258 -16.14 -6.68 13.10
N ILE A 259 -16.91 -7.38 12.27
CA ILE A 259 -16.75 -8.82 12.04
C ILE A 259 -15.52 -9.12 11.17
N GLY A 260 -15.23 -8.29 10.18
CA GLY A 260 -14.00 -8.36 9.38
C GLY A 260 -12.74 -8.21 10.24
N VAL A 261 -12.75 -7.26 11.20
CA VAL A 261 -11.67 -7.12 12.20
C VAL A 261 -11.56 -8.37 13.06
N GLY A 262 -12.69 -9.00 13.42
CA GLY A 262 -12.68 -10.31 14.06
C GLY A 262 -11.97 -11.39 13.22
N GLY A 263 -12.21 -11.40 11.90
CA GLY A 263 -11.49 -12.24 10.95
C GLY A 263 -9.98 -11.96 10.93
N ALA A 264 -9.57 -10.69 10.91
CA ALA A 264 -8.17 -10.27 11.01
C ALA A 264 -7.52 -10.82 12.29
N VAL A 265 -8.15 -10.63 13.45
CA VAL A 265 -7.62 -11.06 14.76
C VAL A 265 -7.51 -12.59 14.87
N LEU A 266 -8.31 -13.35 14.12
CA LEU A 266 -8.20 -14.80 14.08
C LEU A 266 -7.06 -15.29 13.17
N GLY A 267 -6.76 -14.52 12.11
CA GLY A 267 -5.82 -14.87 11.04
C GLY A 267 -4.46 -14.17 11.04
N MET A 268 -4.29 -13.10 11.83
CA MET A 268 -3.06 -12.31 11.81
C MET A 268 -1.90 -13.05 12.47
N ALA A 269 -0.71 -12.93 11.88
CA ALA A 269 0.54 -13.45 12.42
C ALA A 269 1.53 -12.29 12.55
N GLN A 270 1.52 -11.63 13.71
CA GLN A 270 2.31 -10.44 13.99
C GLN A 270 3.31 -10.73 15.11
N VAL A 271 4.40 -9.95 15.19
CA VAL A 271 5.44 -10.08 16.23
C VAL A 271 4.83 -10.08 17.64
N TRP A 272 3.79 -9.28 17.86
CA TRP A 272 3.12 -9.10 19.15
C TRP A 272 1.92 -10.04 19.38
N TYR A 273 1.36 -10.64 18.33
CA TYR A 273 0.20 -11.53 18.47
C TYR A 273 0.06 -12.48 17.28
N ILE A 274 -0.20 -13.75 17.58
CA ILE A 274 -0.49 -14.78 16.59
C ILE A 274 -1.90 -15.31 16.83
N GLY A 275 -2.76 -15.13 15.82
CA GLY A 275 -4.15 -15.56 15.80
C GLY A 275 -4.31 -17.08 15.90
N HIS A 276 -5.46 -17.52 16.41
CA HIS A 276 -5.71 -18.94 16.65
C HIS A 276 -5.63 -19.77 15.36
N ILE A 277 -6.16 -19.24 14.25
CA ILE A 277 -6.14 -19.93 12.96
C ILE A 277 -4.73 -19.86 12.35
N ALA A 278 -4.05 -18.71 12.49
CA ALA A 278 -2.69 -18.51 11.99
C ALA A 278 -1.68 -19.54 12.56
N ARG A 279 -1.85 -19.95 13.83
CA ARG A 279 -0.98 -20.97 14.48
C ARG A 279 -1.05 -22.35 13.84
N HIS A 280 -2.14 -22.66 13.15
CA HIS A 280 -2.30 -23.94 12.48
C HIS A 280 -1.66 -23.98 11.09
N ILE A 281 -1.15 -22.85 10.60
CA ILE A 281 -0.53 -22.71 9.28
C ILE A 281 0.98 -22.53 9.47
N GLY A 282 1.78 -23.44 8.90
CA GLY A 282 3.23 -23.40 9.02
C GLY A 282 3.75 -23.79 10.41
N ASN A 283 4.75 -23.07 10.92
CA ASN A 283 5.31 -23.31 12.24
C ASN A 283 4.46 -22.60 13.31
N PRO A 284 3.96 -23.29 14.36
CA PRO A 284 3.12 -22.69 15.39
C PRO A 284 3.74 -21.49 16.12
N MET A 285 5.07 -21.36 16.11
CA MET A 285 5.81 -20.26 16.74
C MET A 285 5.76 -18.96 15.91
N TYR A 286 5.59 -19.05 14.60
CA TYR A 286 5.57 -17.89 13.69
C TYR A 286 4.21 -17.70 13.02
N GLY A 287 3.47 -18.80 12.78
CA GLY A 287 2.20 -18.81 12.07
C GLY A 287 2.34 -18.43 10.60
N GLY A 288 1.25 -18.56 9.85
CA GLY A 288 1.10 -17.96 8.52
C GLY A 288 0.06 -16.86 8.59
N ASP A 289 0.40 -15.66 8.12
CA ASP A 289 -0.55 -14.55 8.09
C ASP A 289 -1.59 -14.81 7.01
N ILE A 290 -2.84 -14.96 7.45
CA ILE A 290 -4.02 -15.06 6.58
C ILE A 290 -5.09 -14.05 7.01
N GLY A 291 -4.67 -13.02 7.75
CA GLY A 291 -5.57 -11.99 8.26
C GLY A 291 -6.27 -11.25 7.13
N PHE A 292 -5.57 -11.04 6.01
CA PHE A 292 -6.10 -10.40 4.81
C PHE A 292 -7.28 -11.19 4.21
N GLU A 293 -7.08 -12.48 3.94
CA GLU A 293 -8.07 -13.37 3.33
C GLU A 293 -9.27 -13.57 4.23
N LEU A 294 -9.05 -13.78 5.54
CA LEU A 294 -10.15 -13.96 6.49
C LEU A 294 -10.95 -12.67 6.70
N SER A 295 -10.28 -11.51 6.75
CA SER A 295 -10.96 -10.22 6.82
C SER A 295 -11.87 -10.01 5.60
N CYS A 296 -11.36 -10.32 4.41
CA CYS A 296 -12.11 -10.26 3.17
C CYS A 296 -13.31 -11.22 3.18
N ALA A 297 -13.08 -12.50 3.50
CA ALA A 297 -14.11 -13.54 3.48
C ALA A 297 -15.23 -13.28 4.49
N PHE A 298 -14.87 -12.89 5.72
CA PHE A 298 -15.86 -12.64 6.77
C PHE A 298 -16.71 -11.42 6.43
N THR A 299 -16.07 -10.36 5.93
CA THR A 299 -16.78 -9.16 5.46
C THR A 299 -17.71 -9.49 4.30
N ALA A 300 -17.25 -10.27 3.31
CA ALA A 300 -18.01 -10.62 2.12
C ALA A 300 -19.26 -11.45 2.41
N ILE A 301 -19.21 -12.30 3.44
CA ILE A 301 -20.36 -13.12 3.83
C ILE A 301 -21.38 -12.28 4.60
N VAL A 302 -20.91 -11.33 5.41
CA VAL A 302 -21.74 -10.61 6.39
C VAL A 302 -22.36 -9.34 5.82
N PHE A 303 -21.66 -8.62 4.96
CA PHE A 303 -22.13 -7.34 4.44
C PHE A 303 -23.39 -7.47 3.56
N PRO A 304 -23.50 -8.40 2.58
CA PRO A 304 -24.67 -8.49 1.73
C PRO A 304 -26.01 -8.71 2.47
N PRO A 305 -26.15 -9.65 3.43
CA PRO A 305 -27.41 -9.81 4.14
C PRO A 305 -27.74 -8.59 5.01
N LEU A 306 -26.76 -7.97 5.67
CA LEU A 306 -26.98 -6.79 6.50
C LEU A 306 -27.40 -5.58 5.68
N ARG A 307 -26.76 -5.37 4.53
CA ARG A 307 -27.08 -4.26 3.63
C ARG A 307 -28.45 -4.44 2.97
N TYR A 308 -28.85 -5.68 2.67
CA TYR A 308 -30.22 -5.97 2.23
C TYR A 308 -31.26 -5.61 3.29
N ILE A 309 -31.00 -5.92 4.56
CA ILE A 309 -31.85 -5.55 5.70
C ILE A 309 -31.94 -4.03 5.84
N GLU A 310 -30.80 -3.33 5.85
CA GLU A 310 -30.72 -1.88 5.96
C GLU A 310 -31.54 -1.18 4.86
N LYS A 311 -31.37 -1.63 3.61
CA LYS A 311 -32.13 -1.12 2.46
C LYS A 311 -33.63 -1.36 2.59
N ARG A 312 -34.06 -2.48 3.16
CA ARG A 312 -35.49 -2.81 3.35
C ARG A 312 -36.15 -1.93 4.42
N TYR A 313 -35.44 -1.58 5.49
CA TYR A 313 -36.01 -0.78 6.59
C TYR A 313 -35.88 0.73 6.37
N TRP A 314 -34.80 1.20 5.75
CA TRP A 314 -34.53 2.63 5.55
C TRP A 314 -34.73 3.14 4.12
N GLY A 315 -34.99 2.24 3.16
CA GLY A 315 -35.31 2.60 1.77
C GLY A 315 -34.11 2.95 0.89
N TYR A 316 -32.88 2.96 1.43
CA TYR A 316 -31.63 3.34 0.75
C TYR A 316 -30.53 2.29 0.88
#